data_AF-A0A965MBD3-F1
#
_entry.id   AF-A0A965MBD3-F1
#
_cell.length_a   1.000
_cell.length_b   1.000
_cell.length_c   1.000
_cell.angle_alpha   90.00
_cell.angle_beta   90.00
_cell.angle_gamma   90.00
#
_symmetry.space_group_name_H-M   'P 1'
#
loop_
_entity.id
_entity.type
_entity.pdbx_description
1 polymer ?
#
loop_
_entity_poly.entity_id
_entity_poly.type
_entity_poly.pdbx_seq_one_letter_code
_entity_poly.pdbx_strand_id
1 'polypeptide(L)'
;QQLDQVRADRDGRQQQLAISEQQREALASNLDRVQQALIELQAEQARLISSLESQSAETLAMTESRDELADQRQRLAEQVSSLDVMRVSLETEITALRTELASLVRASISNERALQASQLEGEALSAQLAETALEYRLTKEELAYLRAEYAEEVAKFGKERELLMMAHQQELDVLREQHSDLESKYNRLVRPARSTVGRFVVEVRFRKEGEARRYSIRPIAGGLEEEVSETDLHRRLTVLKAQHGDKLYTKVIIDDNSVTHGEAWSFTSKILNRYDYYYQN
;
A
#
# COMPACT_ATOMS: atom_id res chain seq x y z
N GLN A 1 -111.48 -95.42 -126.20
CA GLN A 1 -110.36 -94.46 -126.40
C GLN A 1 -110.48 -93.16 -125.58
N GLN A 2 -111.26 -93.09 -124.50
CA GLN A 2 -111.29 -91.93 -123.57
C GLN A 2 -110.80 -92.24 -122.15
N LEU A 3 -110.52 -93.52 -121.82
CA LEU A 3 -110.08 -93.93 -120.48
C LEU A 3 -108.56 -93.92 -120.28
N ASP A 4 -107.76 -93.96 -121.36
CA ASP A 4 -106.29 -93.98 -121.26
C ASP A 4 -105.68 -92.57 -121.15
N GLN A 5 -106.32 -91.53 -121.70
CA GLN A 5 -105.89 -90.14 -121.53
C GLN A 5 -106.12 -89.61 -120.10
N VAL A 6 -107.16 -90.08 -119.41
CA VAL A 6 -107.44 -89.70 -118.01
C VAL A 6 -106.45 -90.39 -117.05
N ARG A 7 -105.90 -91.56 -117.40
CA ARG A 7 -104.85 -92.23 -116.62
C ARG A 7 -103.49 -91.53 -116.76
N ALA A 8 -103.08 -91.17 -117.97
CA ALA A 8 -101.82 -90.46 -118.19
C ALA A 8 -101.79 -89.05 -117.55
N ASP A 9 -102.91 -88.32 -117.59
CA ASP A 9 -103.04 -86.99 -116.95
C ASP A 9 -103.14 -87.10 -115.41
N ARG A 10 -103.57 -88.25 -114.89
CA ARG A 10 -103.59 -88.56 -113.45
C ARG A 10 -102.20 -88.97 -112.95
N ASP A 11 -101.46 -89.77 -113.71
CA ASP A 11 -100.10 -90.21 -113.39
C ASP A 11 -99.09 -89.04 -113.47
N GLY A 12 -99.24 -88.14 -114.45
CA GLY A 12 -98.45 -86.91 -114.56
C GLY A 12 -98.72 -85.91 -113.42
N ARG A 13 -99.99 -85.76 -113.00
CA ARG A 13 -100.34 -84.97 -111.80
C ARG A 13 -99.82 -85.63 -110.51
N GLN A 14 -99.83 -86.95 -110.41
CA GLN A 14 -99.26 -87.67 -109.26
C GLN A 14 -97.74 -87.54 -109.18
N GLN A 15 -97.03 -87.56 -110.31
CA GLN A 15 -95.59 -87.28 -110.34
C GLN A 15 -95.27 -85.82 -110.00
N GLN A 16 -96.05 -84.85 -110.49
CA GLN A 16 -95.88 -83.45 -110.09
C GLN A 16 -96.16 -83.23 -108.59
N LEU A 17 -97.15 -83.91 -108.03
CA LEU A 17 -97.43 -83.90 -106.60
C LEU A 17 -96.26 -84.51 -105.80
N ALA A 18 -95.72 -85.65 -106.23
CA ALA A 18 -94.57 -86.28 -105.58
C ALA A 18 -93.29 -85.42 -105.64
N ILE A 19 -93.02 -84.76 -106.77
CA ILE A 19 -91.90 -83.83 -106.92
C ILE A 19 -92.12 -82.59 -106.04
N SER A 20 -93.34 -82.06 -105.99
CA SER A 20 -93.70 -80.93 -105.13
C SER A 20 -93.61 -81.29 -103.65
N GLU A 21 -93.97 -82.52 -103.25
CA GLU A 21 -93.83 -83.04 -101.89
C GLU A 21 -92.36 -83.21 -101.50
N GLN A 22 -91.55 -83.79 -102.38
CA GLN A 22 -90.10 -83.93 -102.18
C GLN A 22 -89.40 -82.57 -102.09
N GLN A 23 -89.84 -81.59 -102.89
CA GLN A 23 -89.38 -80.19 -102.78
C GLN A 23 -89.84 -79.55 -101.46
N ARG A 24 -91.07 -79.84 -101.01
CA ARG A 24 -91.57 -79.34 -99.71
C ARG A 24 -90.78 -79.92 -98.54
N GLU A 25 -90.45 -81.20 -98.58
CA GLU A 25 -89.62 -81.87 -97.56
C GLU A 25 -88.18 -81.35 -97.57
N ALA A 26 -87.59 -81.15 -98.76
CA ALA A 26 -86.26 -80.55 -98.88
C ALA A 26 -86.24 -79.10 -98.36
N LEU A 27 -87.28 -78.32 -98.66
CA LEU A 27 -87.43 -76.95 -98.15
C LEU A 27 -87.69 -76.93 -96.64
N ALA A 28 -88.49 -77.86 -96.11
CA ALA A 28 -88.72 -77.99 -94.67
C ALA A 28 -87.42 -78.36 -93.94
N SER A 29 -86.65 -79.32 -94.45
CA SER A 29 -85.35 -79.70 -93.89
C SER A 29 -84.33 -78.55 -93.96
N ASN A 30 -84.31 -77.79 -95.06
CA ASN A 30 -83.46 -76.60 -95.16
C ASN A 30 -83.91 -75.49 -94.20
N LEU A 31 -85.21 -75.31 -94.00
CA LEU A 31 -85.77 -74.34 -93.06
C LEU A 31 -85.43 -74.72 -91.62
N ASP A 32 -85.49 -76.01 -91.26
CA ASP A 32 -85.05 -76.52 -89.96
C ASP A 32 -83.54 -76.31 -89.73
N ARG A 33 -82.70 -76.54 -90.76
CA ARG A 33 -81.24 -76.29 -90.68
C ARG A 33 -80.92 -74.81 -90.51
N VAL A 34 -81.63 -73.93 -91.22
CA VAL A 34 -81.46 -72.48 -91.09
C VAL A 34 -81.95 -72.01 -89.72
N GLN A 35 -83.05 -72.56 -89.20
CA GLN A 35 -83.55 -72.28 -87.86
C GLN A 35 -82.56 -72.75 -86.78
N GLN A 36 -81.97 -73.94 -86.92
CA GLN A 36 -80.93 -74.44 -86.01
C GLN A 36 -79.69 -73.55 -86.03
N ALA A 37 -79.18 -73.20 -87.21
CA ALA A 37 -78.03 -72.30 -87.34
C ALA A 37 -78.32 -70.90 -86.75
N LEU A 38 -79.55 -70.41 -86.87
CA LEU A 38 -79.97 -69.13 -86.28
C LEU A 38 -80.04 -69.20 -84.75
N ILE A 39 -80.52 -70.31 -84.18
CA ILE A 39 -80.50 -70.54 -82.72
C ILE A 39 -79.05 -70.64 -82.21
N GLU A 40 -78.18 -71.37 -82.91
CA GLU A 40 -76.77 -71.50 -82.58
C GLU A 40 -76.05 -70.14 -82.60
N LEU A 41 -76.28 -69.36 -83.66
CA LEU A 41 -75.71 -68.01 -83.79
C LEU A 41 -76.24 -67.06 -82.71
N GLN A 42 -77.53 -67.13 -82.36
CA GLN A 42 -78.10 -66.35 -81.26
C GLN A 42 -77.50 -66.75 -79.90
N ALA A 43 -77.29 -68.04 -79.66
CA ALA A 43 -76.64 -68.52 -78.45
C ALA A 43 -75.16 -68.11 -78.38
N GLU A 44 -74.45 -68.12 -79.51
CA GLU A 44 -73.07 -67.65 -79.61
C GLU A 44 -72.98 -66.12 -79.39
N GLN A 45 -73.89 -65.35 -80.00
CA GLN A 45 -73.99 -63.91 -79.78
C GLN A 45 -74.28 -63.57 -78.32
N ALA A 46 -75.20 -64.30 -77.67
CA ALA A 46 -75.48 -64.11 -76.25
C ALA A 46 -74.25 -64.41 -75.37
N ARG A 47 -73.50 -65.49 -75.68
CA ARG A 47 -72.24 -65.79 -74.97
C ARG A 47 -71.19 -64.70 -75.15
N LEU A 48 -71.04 -64.16 -76.36
CA LEU A 48 -70.12 -63.07 -76.65
C LEU A 48 -70.51 -61.79 -75.90
N ILE A 49 -71.79 -61.44 -75.87
CA ILE A 49 -72.30 -60.28 -75.11
C ILE A 49 -72.00 -60.47 -73.62
N SER A 50 -72.34 -61.61 -73.02
CA SER A 50 -72.05 -61.87 -71.60
C SER A 50 -70.55 -61.86 -71.29
N SER A 51 -69.71 -62.34 -72.21
CA SER A 51 -68.25 -62.27 -72.07
C SER A 51 -67.74 -60.83 -72.09
N LEU A 52 -68.25 -60.00 -73.01
CA LEU A 52 -67.92 -58.57 -73.11
C LEU A 52 -68.37 -57.80 -71.88
N GLU A 53 -69.58 -58.06 -71.39
CA GLU A 53 -70.10 -57.46 -70.16
C GLU A 53 -69.25 -57.85 -68.95
N SER A 54 -68.92 -59.14 -68.79
CA SER A 54 -68.03 -59.62 -67.72
C SER A 54 -66.65 -58.96 -67.80
N GLN A 55 -66.07 -58.86 -69.00
CA GLN A 55 -64.78 -58.23 -69.19
C GLN A 55 -64.83 -56.73 -68.89
N SER A 56 -65.92 -56.04 -69.26
CA SER A 56 -66.10 -54.63 -68.95
C SER A 56 -66.22 -54.39 -67.43
N ALA A 57 -66.97 -55.24 -66.72
CA ALA A 57 -67.11 -55.19 -65.28
C ALA A 57 -65.77 -55.44 -64.56
N GLU A 58 -64.98 -56.40 -65.04
CA GLU A 58 -63.64 -56.69 -64.50
C GLU A 58 -62.68 -55.52 -64.73
N THR A 59 -62.71 -54.89 -65.92
CA THR A 59 -61.88 -53.70 -66.18
C THR A 59 -62.28 -52.53 -65.29
N LEU A 60 -63.57 -52.32 -65.03
CA LEU A 60 -64.07 -51.28 -64.13
C LEU A 60 -63.59 -51.52 -62.69
N ALA A 61 -63.76 -52.74 -62.17
CA ALA A 61 -63.27 -53.09 -60.83
C ALA A 61 -61.75 -52.93 -60.72
N MET A 62 -61.00 -53.26 -61.77
CA MET A 62 -59.56 -53.07 -61.79
C MET A 62 -59.15 -51.60 -61.86
N THR A 63 -59.92 -50.74 -62.57
CA THR A 63 -59.69 -49.29 -62.56
C THR A 63 -59.97 -48.68 -61.19
N GLU A 64 -61.07 -49.06 -60.54
CA GLU A 64 -61.40 -48.59 -59.18
C GLU A 64 -60.32 -48.96 -58.17
N SER A 65 -59.86 -50.22 -58.18
CA SER A 65 -58.75 -50.66 -57.32
C SER A 65 -57.45 -49.90 -57.60
N ARG A 66 -57.16 -49.59 -58.88
CA ARG A 66 -55.98 -48.82 -59.27
C ARG A 66 -56.06 -47.38 -58.76
N ASP A 67 -57.24 -46.76 -58.80
CA ASP A 67 -57.47 -45.41 -58.31
C ASP A 67 -57.36 -45.34 -56.79
N GLU A 68 -57.93 -46.31 -56.06
CA GLU A 68 -57.74 -46.43 -54.60
C GLU A 68 -56.26 -46.58 -54.23
N LEU A 69 -55.51 -47.40 -54.97
CA LEU A 69 -54.08 -47.58 -54.75
C LEU A 69 -53.30 -46.28 -55.04
N ALA A 70 -53.71 -45.53 -56.07
CA ALA A 70 -53.12 -44.24 -56.40
C ALA A 70 -53.33 -43.21 -55.29
N ASP A 71 -54.54 -43.14 -54.74
CA ASP A 71 -54.87 -42.29 -53.59
C ASP A 71 -54.07 -42.67 -52.34
N GLN A 72 -53.93 -43.97 -52.06
CA GLN A 72 -53.10 -44.44 -50.94
C GLN A 72 -51.62 -44.06 -51.13
N ARG A 73 -51.07 -44.23 -52.36
CA ARG A 73 -49.70 -43.81 -52.66
C ARG A 73 -49.51 -42.31 -52.51
N GLN A 74 -50.50 -41.51 -52.89
CA GLN A 74 -50.47 -40.06 -52.72
C GLN A 74 -50.45 -39.65 -51.24
N ARG A 75 -51.32 -40.24 -50.42
CA ARG A 75 -51.34 -39.98 -48.96
C ARG A 75 -50.04 -40.39 -48.29
N LEU A 76 -49.46 -41.53 -48.67
CA LEU A 76 -48.16 -41.96 -48.15
C LEU A 76 -47.03 -41.02 -48.59
N ALA A 77 -47.06 -40.53 -49.83
CA ALA A 77 -46.08 -39.55 -50.31
C ALA A 77 -46.16 -38.23 -49.52
N GLU A 78 -47.36 -37.76 -49.20
CA GLU A 78 -47.57 -36.58 -48.35
C GLU A 78 -47.06 -36.81 -46.92
N GLN A 79 -47.32 -37.99 -46.34
CA GLN A 79 -46.79 -38.34 -45.02
C GLN A 79 -45.26 -38.38 -45.01
N VAL A 80 -44.63 -39.00 -46.01
CA VAL A 80 -43.16 -39.03 -46.15
C VAL A 80 -42.60 -37.62 -46.26
N SER A 81 -43.21 -36.76 -47.08
CA SER A 81 -42.79 -35.36 -47.19
C SER A 81 -42.88 -34.61 -45.86
N SER A 82 -43.96 -34.82 -45.09
CA SER A 82 -44.12 -34.20 -43.77
C SER A 82 -43.07 -34.69 -42.75
N LEU A 83 -42.74 -35.98 -42.79
CA LEU A 83 -41.71 -36.58 -41.94
C LEU A 83 -40.32 -36.09 -42.32
N ASP A 84 -40.03 -35.92 -43.61
CA ASP A 84 -38.75 -35.35 -44.06
C ASP A 84 -38.58 -33.90 -43.58
N VAL A 85 -39.64 -33.08 -43.63
CA VAL A 85 -39.58 -31.71 -43.10
C VAL A 85 -39.33 -31.70 -41.60
N MET A 86 -40.02 -32.56 -40.82
CA MET A 86 -39.79 -32.68 -39.37
C MET A 86 -38.38 -33.21 -39.06
N ARG A 87 -37.88 -34.16 -39.84
CA ARG A 87 -36.53 -34.68 -39.67
C ARG A 87 -35.49 -33.57 -39.88
N VAL A 88 -35.63 -32.79 -40.94
CA VAL A 88 -34.74 -31.66 -41.21
C VAL A 88 -34.81 -30.63 -40.09
N SER A 89 -36.00 -30.30 -39.56
CA SER A 89 -36.10 -29.34 -38.46
C SER A 89 -35.41 -29.86 -37.19
N LEU A 90 -35.62 -31.13 -36.82
CA LEU A 90 -34.95 -31.75 -35.68
C LEU A 90 -33.43 -31.83 -35.86
N GLU A 91 -32.94 -32.13 -37.07
CA GLU A 91 -31.52 -32.10 -37.37
C GLU A 91 -30.93 -30.69 -37.16
N THR A 92 -31.64 -29.64 -37.59
CA THR A 92 -31.20 -28.26 -37.35
C THR A 92 -31.17 -27.90 -35.87
N GLU A 93 -32.19 -28.32 -35.10
CA GLU A 93 -32.26 -28.06 -33.65
C GLU A 93 -31.14 -28.78 -32.89
N ILE A 94 -30.84 -30.04 -33.25
CA ILE A 94 -29.71 -30.79 -32.69
C ILE A 94 -28.39 -30.07 -32.98
N THR A 95 -28.19 -29.55 -34.20
CA THR A 95 -26.98 -28.79 -34.50
C THR A 95 -26.88 -27.51 -33.70
N ALA A 96 -27.99 -26.77 -33.54
CA ALA A 96 -28.04 -25.56 -32.73
C ALA A 96 -27.68 -25.86 -31.25
N LEU A 97 -28.32 -26.86 -30.65
CA LEU A 97 -28.05 -27.27 -29.27
C LEU A 97 -26.60 -27.73 -29.07
N ARG A 98 -26.02 -28.44 -30.04
CA ARG A 98 -24.59 -28.82 -29.99
C ARG A 98 -23.67 -27.61 -30.03
N THR A 99 -23.99 -26.59 -30.84
CA THR A 99 -23.19 -25.35 -30.87
C THR A 99 -23.30 -24.56 -29.57
N GLU A 100 -24.49 -24.52 -28.97
CA GLU A 100 -24.73 -23.86 -27.70
C GLU A 100 -23.97 -24.56 -26.57
N LEU A 101 -24.07 -25.89 -26.46
CA LEU A 101 -23.30 -26.68 -25.50
C LEU A 101 -21.79 -26.46 -25.67
N ALA A 102 -21.28 -26.46 -26.90
CA ALA A 102 -19.86 -26.18 -27.15
C ALA A 102 -19.45 -24.75 -26.76
N SER A 103 -20.37 -23.79 -26.80
CA SER A 103 -20.12 -22.41 -26.33
C SER A 103 -20.11 -22.34 -24.80
N LEU A 104 -21.05 -23.01 -24.14
CA LEU A 104 -21.16 -23.07 -22.68
C LEU A 104 -19.95 -23.78 -22.06
N VAL A 105 -19.50 -24.89 -22.66
CA VAL A 105 -18.28 -25.59 -22.21
C VAL A 105 -17.05 -24.69 -22.33
N ARG A 106 -16.91 -23.94 -23.44
CA ARG A 106 -15.81 -22.99 -23.60
C ARG A 106 -15.86 -21.86 -22.56
N ALA A 107 -17.05 -21.32 -22.29
CA ALA A 107 -17.24 -20.28 -21.27
C ALA A 107 -16.96 -20.81 -19.86
N SER A 108 -17.36 -22.04 -19.55
CA SER A 108 -17.06 -22.70 -18.27
C SER A 108 -15.55 -22.83 -18.06
N ILE A 109 -14.84 -23.35 -19.06
CA ILE A 109 -13.38 -23.51 -19.00
C ILE A 109 -12.68 -22.15 -18.86
N SER A 110 -13.13 -21.10 -19.55
CA SER A 110 -12.54 -19.76 -19.38
C SER A 110 -12.77 -19.19 -18.00
N ASN A 111 -13.97 -19.39 -17.44
CA ASN A 111 -14.31 -18.91 -16.10
C ASN A 111 -13.52 -19.66 -15.02
N GLU A 112 -13.36 -20.97 -15.16
CA GLU A 112 -12.56 -21.78 -14.25
C GLU A 112 -11.08 -21.35 -14.25
N ARG A 113 -10.52 -21.08 -15.44
CA ARG A 113 -9.16 -20.53 -15.55
C ARG A 113 -9.03 -19.15 -14.94
N ALA A 114 -10.00 -18.26 -15.16
CA ALA A 114 -10.01 -16.93 -14.56
C ALA A 114 -10.11 -17.00 -13.03
N LEU A 115 -10.93 -17.91 -12.51
CA LEU A 115 -11.05 -18.14 -11.08
C LEU A 115 -9.74 -18.68 -10.48
N GLN A 116 -9.11 -19.67 -11.12
CA GLN A 116 -7.81 -20.17 -10.68
C GLN A 116 -6.73 -19.09 -10.70
N ALA A 117 -6.68 -18.26 -11.74
CA ALA A 117 -5.74 -17.13 -11.80
C ALA A 117 -5.97 -16.14 -10.65
N SER A 118 -7.23 -15.80 -10.36
CA SER A 118 -7.57 -14.91 -9.24
C SER A 118 -7.24 -15.53 -7.87
N GLN A 119 -7.40 -16.84 -7.70
CA GLN A 119 -7.01 -17.54 -6.47
C GLN A 119 -5.50 -17.49 -6.25
N LEU A 120 -4.71 -17.79 -7.29
CA LEU A 120 -3.24 -17.70 -7.22
C LEU A 120 -2.77 -16.28 -6.92
N GLU A 121 -3.39 -15.28 -7.53
CA GLU A 121 -3.10 -13.87 -7.24
C GLU A 121 -3.46 -13.50 -5.79
N GLY A 122 -4.60 -13.99 -5.29
CA GLY A 122 -5.00 -13.83 -3.90
C GLY A 122 -4.03 -14.46 -2.90
N GLU A 123 -3.54 -15.68 -3.18
CA GLU A 123 -2.51 -16.35 -2.38
C GLU A 123 -1.18 -15.59 -2.39
N ALA A 124 -0.75 -15.10 -3.56
CA ALA A 124 0.46 -14.31 -3.70
C ALA A 124 0.38 -12.99 -2.92
N LEU A 125 -0.74 -12.27 -3.04
CA LEU A 125 -0.99 -11.04 -2.28
C LEU A 125 -1.05 -11.30 -0.78
N SER A 126 -1.67 -12.41 -0.36
CA SER A 126 -1.70 -12.81 1.05
C SER A 126 -0.31 -13.11 1.59
N ALA A 127 0.56 -13.76 0.80
CA ALA A 127 1.94 -14.02 1.17
C ALA A 127 2.74 -12.72 1.30
N GLN A 128 2.63 -11.81 0.32
CA GLN A 128 3.25 -10.49 0.36
C GLN A 128 2.79 -9.66 1.56
N LEU A 129 1.49 -9.72 1.89
CA LEU A 129 0.96 -9.03 3.06
C LEU A 129 1.54 -9.59 4.37
N ALA A 130 1.71 -10.91 4.47
CA ALA A 130 2.33 -11.54 5.63
C ALA A 130 3.81 -11.17 5.77
N GLU A 131 4.55 -11.14 4.66
CA GLU A 131 5.96 -10.74 4.60
C GLU A 131 6.14 -9.28 5.02
N THR A 132 5.41 -8.35 4.40
CA THR A 132 5.46 -6.93 4.74
C THR A 132 5.02 -6.65 6.18
N ALA A 133 4.06 -7.41 6.72
CA ALA A 133 3.66 -7.30 8.12
C ALA A 133 4.78 -7.74 9.08
N LEU A 134 5.59 -8.75 8.68
CA LEU A 134 6.75 -9.19 9.45
C LEU A 134 7.88 -8.17 9.38
N GLU A 135 8.20 -7.64 8.20
CA GLU A 135 9.17 -6.56 8.03
C GLU A 135 8.79 -5.31 8.85
N TYR A 136 7.51 -4.94 8.84
CA TYR A 136 7.02 -3.82 9.64
C TYR A 136 7.20 -4.05 11.15
N ARG A 137 7.01 -5.29 11.64
CA ARG A 137 7.26 -5.61 13.05
C ARG A 137 8.75 -5.52 13.39
N LEU A 138 9.61 -6.09 12.56
CA LEU A 138 11.06 -6.08 12.76
C LEU A 138 11.60 -4.64 12.75
N THR A 139 11.24 -3.84 11.75
CA THR A 139 11.65 -2.43 11.68
C THR A 139 11.14 -1.61 12.86
N LYS A 140 9.95 -1.91 13.38
CA LYS A 140 9.43 -1.27 14.60
C LYS A 140 10.22 -1.65 15.85
N GLU A 141 10.64 -2.90 15.97
CA GLU A 141 11.49 -3.38 17.06
C GLU A 141 12.90 -2.77 16.98
N GLU A 142 13.52 -2.75 15.80
CA GLU A 142 14.80 -2.10 15.54
C GLU A 142 14.77 -0.61 15.90
N LEU A 143 13.70 0.10 15.49
CA LEU A 143 13.52 1.51 15.81
C LEU A 143 13.31 1.74 17.31
N ALA A 144 12.62 0.84 18.00
CA ALA A 144 12.48 0.90 19.46
C ALA A 144 13.82 0.69 20.16
N TYR A 145 14.62 -0.28 19.68
CA TYR A 145 15.97 -0.53 20.17
C TYR A 145 16.88 0.68 19.98
N LEU A 146 16.94 1.24 18.76
CA LEU A 146 17.79 2.37 18.44
C LEU A 146 17.39 3.63 19.22
N ARG A 147 16.10 3.84 19.46
CA ARG A 147 15.61 4.92 20.34
C ARG A 147 16.05 4.74 21.79
N ALA A 148 16.05 3.51 22.30
CA ALA A 148 16.52 3.22 23.65
C ALA A 148 18.03 3.44 23.77
N GLU A 149 18.81 2.95 22.80
CA GLU A 149 20.26 3.15 22.74
C GLU A 149 20.62 4.64 22.68
N TYR A 150 19.95 5.40 21.80
CA TYR A 150 20.16 6.84 21.70
C TYR A 150 19.78 7.58 23.00
N ALA A 151 18.70 7.17 23.67
CA ALA A 151 18.32 7.76 24.96
C ALA A 151 19.38 7.49 26.05
N GLU A 152 19.98 6.30 26.07
CA GLU A 152 21.10 5.99 26.97
C GLU A 152 22.34 6.83 26.66
N GLU A 153 22.69 6.98 25.38
CA GLU A 153 23.85 7.77 24.95
C GLU A 153 23.69 9.25 25.30
N VAL A 154 22.50 9.82 25.06
CA VAL A 154 22.15 11.18 25.49
C VAL A 154 22.26 11.33 27.01
N ALA A 155 21.83 10.33 27.78
CA ALA A 155 21.94 10.35 29.24
C ALA A 155 23.41 10.29 29.71
N LYS A 156 24.26 9.48 29.07
CA LYS A 156 25.71 9.41 29.34
C LYS A 156 26.38 10.74 29.03
N PHE A 157 26.12 11.31 27.86
CA PHE A 157 26.66 12.61 27.46
C PHE A 157 26.19 13.73 28.40
N GLY A 158 24.93 13.70 28.84
CA GLY A 158 24.40 14.62 29.85
C GLY A 158 25.18 14.58 31.16
N LYS A 159 25.50 13.38 31.67
CA LYS A 159 26.31 13.19 32.88
C LYS A 159 27.74 13.67 32.71
N GLU A 160 28.38 13.35 31.58
CA GLU A 160 29.75 13.80 31.29
C GLU A 160 29.82 15.34 31.22
N ARG A 161 28.84 15.96 30.57
CA ARG A 161 28.73 17.42 30.49
C ARG A 161 28.54 18.04 31.88
N GLU A 162 27.71 17.45 32.73
CA GLU A 162 27.50 17.93 34.10
C GLU A 162 28.79 17.84 34.94
N LEU A 163 29.51 16.71 34.88
CA LEU A 163 30.80 16.54 35.54
C LEU A 163 31.82 17.57 35.05
N LEU A 164 31.88 17.81 33.74
CA LEU A 164 32.79 18.81 33.17
C LEU A 164 32.44 20.23 33.64
N MET A 165 31.15 20.58 33.71
CA MET A 165 30.72 21.87 34.25
C MET A 165 31.11 22.02 35.73
N MET A 166 30.93 20.97 36.55
CA MET A 166 31.34 21.00 37.95
C MET A 166 32.85 21.16 38.10
N ALA A 167 33.65 20.45 37.29
CA ALA A 167 35.11 20.58 37.29
C ALA A 167 35.56 21.99 36.92
N HIS A 168 35.04 22.55 35.82
CA HIS A 168 35.38 23.92 35.41
C HIS A 168 34.92 24.97 36.42
N GLN A 169 33.77 24.77 37.07
CA GLN A 169 33.32 25.68 38.12
C GLN A 169 34.29 25.67 39.31
N GLN A 170 34.75 24.48 39.73
CA GLN A 170 35.77 24.35 40.78
C GLN A 170 37.10 25.01 40.38
N GLU A 171 37.56 24.81 39.15
CA GLU A 171 38.79 25.46 38.63
C GLU A 171 38.66 26.99 38.65
N LEU A 172 37.52 27.53 38.24
CA LEU A 172 37.25 28.97 38.26
C LEU A 172 37.22 29.52 39.69
N ASP A 173 36.65 28.79 40.63
CA ASP A 173 36.58 29.22 42.04
C ASP A 173 37.97 29.21 42.70
N VAL A 174 38.81 28.21 42.41
CA VAL A 174 40.22 28.19 42.82
C VAL A 174 40.99 29.36 42.21
N LEU A 175 40.81 29.62 40.91
CA LEU A 175 41.51 30.72 40.23
C LEU A 175 41.09 32.08 40.79
N ARG A 176 39.81 32.26 41.13
CA ARG A 176 39.29 33.47 41.80
C ARG A 176 39.91 33.66 43.18
N GLU A 177 40.02 32.59 43.97
CA GLU A 177 40.66 32.63 45.29
C GLU A 177 42.15 32.99 45.17
N GLN A 178 42.88 32.33 44.27
CA GLN A 178 44.29 32.63 44.01
C GLN A 178 44.50 34.07 43.51
N HIS A 179 43.62 34.57 42.64
CA HIS A 179 43.68 35.95 42.18
C HIS A 179 43.46 36.94 43.32
N SER A 180 42.49 36.70 44.21
CA SER A 180 42.24 37.51 45.40
C SER A 180 43.44 37.54 46.36
N ASP A 181 44.06 36.39 46.61
CA ASP A 181 45.28 36.32 47.43
C ASP A 181 46.46 37.05 46.79
N LEU A 182 46.64 36.90 45.47
CA LEU A 182 47.68 37.60 44.71
C LEU A 182 47.47 39.11 44.73
N GLU A 183 46.23 39.58 44.54
CA GLU A 183 45.85 40.98 44.61
C GLU A 183 46.16 41.56 46.00
N SER A 184 45.86 40.82 47.08
CA SER A 184 46.22 41.21 48.46
C SER A 184 47.74 41.32 48.66
N LYS A 185 48.52 40.36 48.15
CA LYS A 185 49.99 40.38 48.22
C LYS A 185 50.59 41.53 47.41
N TYR A 186 50.07 41.77 46.20
CA TYR A 186 50.50 42.88 45.35
C TYR A 186 50.25 44.22 46.03
N ASN A 187 49.05 44.42 46.59
CA ASN A 187 48.70 45.65 47.33
C ASN A 187 49.59 45.88 48.55
N ARG A 188 50.13 44.82 49.18
CA ARG A 188 51.12 44.94 50.26
C ARG A 188 52.49 45.37 49.77
N LEU A 189 52.91 44.92 48.59
CA LEU A 189 54.22 45.22 47.98
C LEU A 189 54.24 46.63 47.39
N VAL A 190 53.17 47.01 46.70
CA VAL A 190 53.04 48.30 46.03
C VAL A 190 52.33 49.29 46.95
N ARG A 191 52.93 49.54 48.13
CA ARG A 191 52.51 50.69 48.94
C ARG A 191 52.97 51.98 48.23
N PRO A 192 52.11 53.01 48.11
CA PRO A 192 52.51 54.30 47.52
C PRO A 192 53.71 54.90 48.27
N ALA A 193 54.64 55.56 47.59
CA ALA A 193 55.80 56.16 48.25
C ALA A 193 55.40 57.10 49.41
N ARG A 194 56.07 56.98 50.57
CA ARG A 194 55.86 57.84 51.74
C ARG A 194 56.05 59.31 51.35
N SER A 195 55.03 60.14 51.55
CA SER A 195 54.97 61.54 51.11
C SER A 195 54.55 62.46 52.25
N THR A 196 55.12 63.66 52.27
CA THR A 196 54.78 64.73 53.23
C THR A 196 53.59 65.58 52.77
N VAL A 197 53.12 65.43 51.53
CA VAL A 197 52.08 66.29 50.94
C VAL A 197 50.75 66.12 51.69
N GLY A 198 50.24 67.22 52.25
CA GLY A 198 48.99 67.25 53.01
C GLY A 198 49.05 66.61 54.41
N ARG A 199 50.26 66.33 54.93
CA ARG A 199 50.49 65.67 56.22
C ARG A 199 50.97 66.64 57.29
N PHE A 200 50.69 66.32 58.55
CA PHE A 200 51.23 67.05 59.69
C PHE A 200 52.61 66.50 60.03
N VAL A 201 53.66 67.26 59.71
CA VAL A 201 55.06 66.81 59.83
C VAL A 201 55.67 67.21 61.17
N VAL A 202 56.21 66.24 61.87
CA VAL A 202 56.88 66.39 63.16
C VAL A 202 58.29 65.84 63.05
N GLU A 203 59.29 66.65 63.38
CA GLU A 203 60.68 66.21 63.49
C GLU A 203 60.95 65.66 64.88
N VAL A 204 61.51 64.45 64.93
CA VAL A 204 61.95 63.78 66.16
C VAL A 204 63.44 63.57 66.04
N ARG A 205 64.21 64.22 66.90
CA ARG A 205 65.66 64.13 66.87
C ARG A 205 66.16 63.31 68.04
N PHE A 206 67.09 62.42 67.76
CA PHE A 206 67.76 61.58 68.75
C PHE A 206 69.27 61.80 68.65
N ARG A 207 69.88 62.12 69.79
CA ARG A 207 71.34 62.26 69.93
C ARG A 207 71.83 61.60 71.21
N LYS A 208 73.10 61.25 71.25
CA LYS A 208 73.74 60.62 72.41
C LYS A 208 74.96 61.45 72.81
N GLU A 209 74.97 61.95 74.04
CA GLU A 209 76.11 62.69 74.60
C GLU A 209 76.74 61.82 75.70
N GLY A 210 77.85 61.15 75.38
CA GLY A 210 78.46 60.16 76.28
C GLY A 210 77.55 58.94 76.49
N GLU A 211 77.15 58.68 77.74
CA GLU A 211 76.15 57.64 78.06
C GLU A 211 74.71 58.16 78.11
N ALA A 212 74.50 59.49 78.05
CA ALA A 212 73.18 60.08 78.16
C ALA A 212 72.47 60.17 76.79
N ARG A 213 71.24 59.66 76.73
CA ARG A 213 70.34 59.76 75.57
C ARG A 213 69.53 61.04 75.65
N ARG A 214 69.53 61.84 74.59
CA ARG A 214 68.75 63.08 74.49
C ARG A 214 67.79 63.01 73.30
N TYR A 215 66.59 63.55 73.51
CA TYR A 215 65.54 63.60 72.51
C TYR A 215 65.06 65.04 72.37
N SER A 216 64.75 65.45 71.15
CA SER A 216 64.01 66.68 70.93
C SER A 216 62.90 66.46 69.91
N ILE A 217 61.85 67.25 70.03
CA ILE A 217 60.70 67.23 69.14
C ILE A 217 60.45 68.64 68.61
N ARG A 218 60.19 68.74 67.31
CA ARG A 218 59.89 70.00 66.64
C ARG A 218 58.75 69.82 65.64
N PRO A 219 57.58 70.46 65.85
CA PRO A 219 56.57 70.58 64.81
C PRO A 219 57.08 71.48 63.67
N ILE A 220 57.06 71.00 62.41
CA ILE A 220 57.54 71.80 61.26
C ILE A 220 56.69 73.06 61.02
N ALA A 221 55.46 73.11 61.55
CA ALA A 221 54.57 74.27 61.50
C ALA A 221 55.02 75.45 62.40
N GLY A 222 56.32 75.76 62.42
CA GLY A 222 56.89 76.92 63.11
C GLY A 222 57.16 76.74 64.60
N GLY A 223 57.18 75.50 65.11
CA GLY A 223 57.48 75.22 66.52
C GLY A 223 58.96 75.36 66.86
N LEU A 224 59.25 75.83 68.07
CA LEU A 224 60.59 75.76 68.64
C LEU A 224 60.98 74.30 68.89
N GLU A 225 62.27 74.00 68.79
CA GLU A 225 62.79 72.69 69.19
C GLU A 225 62.77 72.58 70.72
N GLU A 226 62.10 71.55 71.23
CA GLU A 226 62.03 71.32 72.67
C GLU A 226 62.77 70.02 73.03
N GLU A 227 63.76 70.13 73.92
CA GLU A 227 64.38 68.96 74.55
C GLU A 227 63.39 68.28 75.50
N VAL A 228 63.21 66.98 75.32
CA VAL A 228 62.23 66.17 76.06
C VAL A 228 62.87 64.87 76.54
N SER A 229 62.32 64.31 77.63
CA SER A 229 62.63 62.94 78.03
C SER A 229 62.05 61.92 77.04
N GLU A 230 62.52 60.68 77.04
CA GLU A 230 61.95 59.62 76.16
C GLU A 230 60.45 59.40 76.44
N THR A 231 60.05 59.45 77.71
CA THR A 231 58.65 59.26 78.11
C THR A 231 57.78 60.43 77.65
N ASP A 232 58.28 61.67 77.74
CA ASP A 232 57.56 62.85 77.26
C ASP A 232 57.50 62.90 75.72
N LEU A 233 58.55 62.45 75.02
CA LEU A 233 58.53 62.29 73.57
C LEU A 233 57.39 61.36 73.15
N HIS A 234 57.31 60.17 73.74
CA HIS A 234 56.25 59.21 73.45
C HIS A 234 54.86 59.71 73.84
N ARG A 235 54.73 60.44 74.95
CA ARG A 235 53.48 61.07 75.36
C ARG A 235 53.01 62.09 74.32
N ARG A 236 53.89 62.99 73.88
CA ARG A 236 53.57 64.03 72.88
C ARG A 236 53.23 63.42 71.53
N LEU A 237 53.99 62.43 71.07
CA LEU A 237 53.69 61.73 69.81
C LEU A 237 52.36 60.97 69.87
N THR A 238 52.00 60.41 71.04
CA THR A 238 50.68 59.79 71.24
C THR A 238 49.55 60.81 71.12
N VAL A 239 49.71 61.99 71.72
CA VAL A 239 48.73 63.09 71.60
C VAL A 239 48.60 63.54 70.15
N LEU A 240 49.73 63.76 69.46
CA LEU A 240 49.75 64.16 68.04
C LEU A 240 49.15 63.08 67.14
N LYS A 241 49.35 61.80 67.45
CA LYS A 241 48.73 60.69 66.73
C LYS A 241 47.22 60.66 66.94
N ALA A 242 46.75 60.91 68.14
CA ALA A 242 45.31 61.02 68.41
C ALA A 242 44.67 62.22 67.70
N GLN A 243 45.38 63.35 67.60
CA GLN A 243 44.88 64.57 66.96
C GLN A 243 44.89 64.51 65.43
N HIS A 244 45.95 63.95 64.83
CA HIS A 244 46.14 63.96 63.38
C HIS A 244 45.91 62.60 62.71
N GLY A 245 45.69 61.53 63.48
CA GLY A 245 45.33 60.20 62.98
C GLY A 245 46.28 59.70 61.88
N ASP A 246 45.71 59.40 60.72
CA ASP A 246 46.43 58.88 59.55
C ASP A 246 47.08 60.00 58.72
N LYS A 247 47.18 61.21 59.27
CA LYS A 247 47.88 62.35 58.66
C LYS A 247 49.17 62.72 59.38
N LEU A 248 49.51 62.07 60.49
CA LEU A 248 50.76 62.33 61.21
C LEU A 248 51.96 61.75 60.45
N TYR A 249 52.92 62.61 60.08
CA TYR A 249 54.20 62.22 59.52
C TYR A 249 55.29 62.47 60.57
N THR A 250 56.08 61.46 60.90
CA THR A 250 57.22 61.55 61.82
C THR A 250 58.54 61.50 61.08
N LYS A 251 59.26 62.61 61.03
CA LYS A 251 60.60 62.71 60.45
C LYS A 251 61.62 62.44 61.56
N VAL A 252 62.19 61.24 61.58
CA VAL A 252 63.23 60.89 62.56
C VAL A 252 64.59 61.36 62.03
N ILE A 253 65.30 62.13 62.85
CA ILE A 253 66.64 62.65 62.58
C ILE A 253 67.57 62.08 63.65
N ILE A 254 68.67 61.46 63.23
CA ILE A 254 69.69 60.93 64.13
C ILE A 254 70.89 61.86 64.03
N ASP A 255 71.12 62.65 65.08
CA ASP A 255 72.25 63.56 65.15
C ASP A 255 73.30 62.91 66.06
N ASP A 256 74.44 62.51 65.48
CA ASP A 256 75.71 62.12 66.12
C ASP A 256 76.29 60.77 65.65
N ASN A 257 77.61 60.72 65.56
CA ASN A 257 78.43 59.54 65.20
C ASN A 257 78.54 58.52 66.34
N SER A 258 78.13 58.86 67.57
CA SER A 258 78.18 57.93 68.72
C SER A 258 76.96 56.98 68.82
N VAL A 259 75.91 57.23 68.03
CA VAL A 259 74.74 56.34 67.95
C VAL A 259 75.06 55.17 67.03
N THR A 260 74.96 53.95 67.55
CA THR A 260 75.16 52.76 66.71
C THR A 260 74.03 52.61 65.70
N HIS A 261 74.32 52.01 64.54
CA HIS A 261 73.30 51.75 63.52
C HIS A 261 72.10 50.97 64.06
N GLY A 262 72.33 50.00 64.97
CA GLY A 262 71.26 49.24 65.61
C GLY A 262 70.35 50.10 66.50
N GLU A 263 70.93 51.02 67.28
CA GLU A 263 70.16 51.95 68.12
C GLU A 263 69.34 52.94 67.27
N ALA A 264 69.96 53.51 66.24
CA ALA A 264 69.30 54.41 65.28
C ALA A 264 68.12 53.71 64.57
N TRP A 265 68.34 52.51 64.06
CA TRP A 265 67.32 51.71 63.37
C TRP A 265 66.18 51.31 64.30
N SER A 266 66.50 50.86 65.52
CA SER A 266 65.51 50.46 66.52
C SER A 266 64.63 51.65 66.93
N PHE A 267 65.24 52.81 67.22
CA PHE A 267 64.51 54.03 67.56
C PHE A 267 63.64 54.49 66.39
N THR A 268 64.20 54.59 65.19
CA THR A 268 63.46 55.01 63.99
C THR A 268 62.28 54.09 63.70
N SER A 269 62.49 52.78 63.73
CA SER A 269 61.43 51.79 63.52
C SER A 269 60.34 51.88 64.59
N LYS A 270 60.72 52.07 65.86
CA LYS A 270 59.78 52.22 67.00
C LYS A 270 58.92 53.47 66.85
N ILE A 271 59.48 54.59 66.40
CA ILE A 271 58.74 55.84 66.18
C ILE A 271 57.85 55.73 64.94
N LEU A 272 58.38 55.23 63.81
CA LEU A 272 57.65 55.14 62.55
C LEU A 272 56.46 54.17 62.66
N ASN A 273 56.68 52.94 63.14
CA ASN A 273 55.61 51.94 63.23
C ASN A 273 54.48 52.34 64.19
N ARG A 274 54.80 53.11 65.22
CA ARG A 274 53.82 53.46 66.26
C ARG A 274 53.04 54.75 65.94
N TYR A 275 53.66 55.72 65.27
CA TYR A 275 53.09 57.06 65.13
C TYR A 275 53.02 57.58 63.70
N ASP A 276 53.86 57.12 62.79
CA ASP A 276 53.83 57.58 61.40
C ASP A 276 52.65 56.99 60.66
N TYR A 277 51.98 57.79 59.81
CA TYR A 277 50.83 57.34 59.04
C TYR A 277 51.15 56.19 58.08
N TYR A 278 52.37 56.15 57.53
CA TYR A 278 52.71 55.24 56.43
C TYR A 278 52.79 53.78 56.87
N TYR A 279 53.03 53.58 58.16
CA TYR A 279 53.21 52.27 58.78
C TYR A 279 51.98 51.80 59.56
N GLN A 280 50.86 52.52 59.45
CA GLN A 280 49.58 52.14 60.07
C GLN A 280 48.80 51.26 59.09
N ASN A 281 49.13 49.96 59.07
CA ASN A 281 48.30 48.92 58.44
C ASN A 281 48.00 47.86 59.47
#